data_AF-A0A3D2IKZ2-F1
#
_entry.id   AF-A0A3D2IKZ2-F1
#
_cell.length_a   1.000
_cell.length_b   1.000
_cell.length_c   1.000
_cell.angle_alpha   90.00
_cell.angle_beta   90.00
_cell.angle_gamma   90.00
#
_symmetry.space_group_name_H-M   'P 1'
#
loop_
_entity.id
_entity.type
_entity.pdbx_description
1 polymer ?
#
loop_
_entity_poly.entity_id
_entity_poly.type
_entity_poly.pdbx_seq_one_letter_code
_entity_poly.pdbx_strand_id
1 'polypeptide(L)'
;MNIKKTIKKAISAIEKEIEAVRETPSNDVLTNGVLQKQSESHIYVFETTNQGLRFAEEIRAKLRSKELEVHEIDFKEGKVWLDFPEDFGPTIDEVYLEWENDFVLKKMEEHLYTLEDKYEKVDQLKSLLEPAKHFKENSSGYLVKVDELRNDSQTEAIEKAVKNNVLYVWGPPGTGKT
;
A
#
# COMPACT_ATOMS: atom_id res chain seq x y z
N MET A 1 -8.69 20.02 -18.50
CA MET A 1 -7.55 19.08 -18.49
C MET A 1 -8.07 17.73 -18.98
N ASN A 2 -7.54 17.14 -20.05
CA ASN A 2 -8.11 15.89 -20.54
C ASN A 2 -7.85 14.74 -19.52
N ILE A 3 -8.92 14.28 -18.85
CA ILE A 3 -8.86 13.26 -17.79
C ILE A 3 -8.24 11.97 -18.32
N LYS A 4 -8.73 11.46 -19.46
CA LYS A 4 -8.21 10.25 -20.09
C LYS A 4 -6.71 10.36 -20.41
N LYS A 5 -6.27 11.50 -20.95
CA LYS A 5 -4.84 11.76 -21.21
C LYS A 5 -4.02 11.78 -19.92
N THR A 6 -4.58 12.26 -18.81
CA THR A 6 -3.92 12.31 -17.51
C THR A 6 -3.75 10.90 -16.94
N ILE A 7 -4.80 10.08 -17.00
CA ILE A 7 -4.74 8.66 -16.58
C ILE A 7 -3.70 7.90 -17.40
N LYS A 8 -3.71 8.03 -18.74
CA LYS A 8 -2.71 7.38 -19.61
C LYS A 8 -1.27 7.76 -19.27
N LYS A 9 -1.04 9.03 -18.92
CA LYS A 9 0.29 9.47 -18.47
C LYS A 9 0.67 8.85 -17.12
N ALA A 10 -0.28 8.71 -16.21
CA ALA A 10 -0.06 8.06 -14.92
C ALA A 10 0.26 6.56 -15.10
N ILE A 11 -0.48 5.85 -15.96
CA ILE A 11 -0.20 4.44 -16.30
C ILE A 11 1.23 4.31 -16.83
N SER A 12 1.59 5.08 -17.86
CA SER A 12 2.94 5.03 -18.44
C SER A 12 4.06 5.41 -17.45
N ALA A 13 3.77 6.26 -16.46
CA ALA A 13 4.73 6.57 -15.41
C ALA A 13 4.90 5.41 -14.43
N ILE A 14 3.80 4.74 -14.05
CA ILE A 14 3.84 3.58 -13.16
C ILE A 14 4.51 2.38 -13.83
N GLU A 15 4.22 2.11 -15.11
CA GLU A 15 4.89 1.03 -15.87
C GLU A 15 6.42 1.17 -15.83
N LYS A 16 6.93 2.39 -16.01
CA LYS A 16 8.37 2.68 -15.93
C LYS A 16 8.94 2.50 -14.53
N GLU A 17 8.16 2.86 -13.51
CA GLU A 17 8.57 2.65 -12.12
C GLU A 17 8.62 1.16 -11.79
N ILE A 18 7.66 0.37 -12.26
CA ILE A 18 7.64 -1.10 -12.11
C ILE A 18 8.87 -1.71 -12.76
N GLU A 19 9.17 -1.32 -14.01
CA GLU A 19 10.37 -1.78 -14.72
C GLU A 19 11.65 -1.46 -13.94
N ALA A 20 11.79 -0.21 -13.48
CA ALA A 20 12.94 0.22 -12.70
C ALA A 20 13.09 -0.54 -11.36
N VAL A 21 11.99 -0.77 -10.64
CA VAL A 21 12.02 -1.49 -9.36
C VAL A 21 12.37 -2.97 -9.55
N ARG A 22 11.97 -3.59 -10.66
CA ARG A 22 12.36 -4.98 -10.98
C ARG A 22 13.84 -5.13 -11.32
N GLU A 23 14.47 -4.10 -11.88
CA GLU A 23 15.92 -4.10 -12.10
C GLU A 23 16.72 -4.05 -10.78
N THR A 24 16.08 -3.65 -9.68
CA THR A 24 16.69 -3.53 -8.35
C THR A 24 15.88 -4.30 -7.29
N PRO A 25 15.90 -5.65 -7.31
CA PRO A 25 15.19 -6.43 -6.32
C PRO A 25 15.70 -6.12 -4.91
N SER A 26 14.79 -6.16 -3.93
CA SER A 26 15.18 -6.05 -2.54
C SER A 26 15.74 -7.34 -2.03
N ASN A 27 16.72 -7.20 -1.14
CA ASN A 27 17.43 -8.32 -0.55
C ASN A 27 17.49 -8.14 0.96
N ASP A 28 17.41 -9.24 1.69
CA ASP A 28 17.63 -9.27 3.14
C ASP A 28 18.23 -10.60 3.57
N VAL A 29 18.87 -10.63 4.73
CA VAL A 29 19.44 -11.84 5.31
C VAL A 29 18.82 -12.04 6.68
N LEU A 30 17.97 -13.07 6.79
CA LEU A 30 17.33 -13.40 8.05
C LEU A 30 18.12 -14.50 8.76
N THR A 31 18.25 -14.38 10.07
CA THR A 31 19.02 -15.32 10.89
C THR A 31 18.19 -15.87 12.03
N ASN A 32 18.60 -17.01 12.58
CA ASN A 32 17.99 -17.65 13.75
C ASN A 32 16.48 -17.94 13.58
N GLY A 33 16.09 -18.42 12.40
CA GLY A 33 14.72 -18.86 12.13
C GLY A 33 14.34 -20.05 12.99
N VAL A 34 13.14 -20.02 13.58
CA VAL A 34 12.61 -21.12 14.42
C VAL A 34 11.35 -21.69 13.83
N LEU A 35 11.28 -23.02 13.71
CA LEU A 35 10.09 -23.73 13.24
C LEU A 35 8.95 -23.57 14.26
N GLN A 36 7.79 -23.06 13.84
CA GLN A 36 6.65 -22.85 14.74
C GLN A 36 5.56 -23.91 14.65
N LYS A 37 5.48 -24.65 13.54
CA LYS A 37 4.40 -25.62 13.29
C LYS A 37 4.91 -26.81 12.48
N GLN A 38 4.63 -28.02 12.97
CA GLN A 38 4.73 -29.27 12.19
C GLN A 38 3.32 -29.65 11.72
N SER A 39 2.90 -29.10 10.58
CA SER A 39 1.75 -29.60 9.79
C SER A 39 2.23 -29.83 8.35
N GLU A 40 1.34 -29.92 7.35
CA GLU A 40 1.75 -29.98 5.93
C GLU A 40 2.56 -28.75 5.47
N SER A 41 2.57 -27.66 6.24
CA SER A 41 3.33 -26.44 6.01
C SER A 41 4.55 -26.30 6.92
N HIS A 42 5.67 -25.79 6.40
CA HIS A 42 6.94 -25.64 7.11
C HIS A 42 7.18 -24.17 7.45
N ILE A 43 6.51 -23.71 8.51
CA ILE A 43 6.50 -22.28 8.87
C ILE A 43 7.66 -21.95 9.82
N TYR A 44 8.57 -21.10 9.35
CA TYR A 44 9.69 -20.57 10.11
C TYR A 44 9.47 -19.10 10.47
N VAL A 45 9.83 -18.75 11.70
CA VAL A 45 9.70 -17.39 12.23
C VAL A 45 11.06 -16.75 12.37
N PHE A 46 11.22 -15.55 11.83
CA PHE A 46 12.44 -14.76 11.88
C PHE A 46 12.15 -13.38 12.47
N GLU A 47 13.14 -12.78 13.14
CA GLU A 47 13.11 -11.37 13.50
C GLU A 47 13.62 -10.52 12.35
N THR A 48 12.93 -9.42 12.03
CA THR A 48 13.36 -8.49 10.97
C THR A 48 12.87 -7.07 11.24
N THR A 49 13.71 -6.10 10.89
CA THR A 49 13.34 -4.69 10.84
C THR A 49 12.83 -4.26 9.47
N ASN A 50 12.95 -5.12 8.45
CA ASN A 50 12.61 -4.81 7.08
C ASN A 50 11.11 -4.95 6.83
N GLN A 51 10.41 -3.82 6.90
CA GLN A 51 8.97 -3.74 6.67
C GLN A 51 8.56 -3.97 5.21
N GLY A 52 9.51 -3.99 4.26
CA GLY A 52 9.21 -4.22 2.85
C GLY A 52 8.71 -5.64 2.58
N LEU A 53 9.18 -6.60 3.37
CA LEU A 53 8.89 -8.03 3.20
C LEU A 53 7.39 -8.35 3.34
N ARG A 54 6.63 -7.57 4.12
CA ARG A 54 5.17 -7.74 4.31
C ARG A 54 4.34 -7.47 3.06
N PHE A 55 4.96 -6.95 2.00
CA PHE A 55 4.30 -6.62 0.74
C PHE A 55 4.82 -7.48 -0.42
N ALA A 56 5.68 -8.46 -0.14
CA ALA A 56 6.23 -9.35 -1.15
C ALA A 56 5.24 -10.50 -1.42
N GLU A 57 4.80 -10.66 -2.66
CA GLU A 57 3.98 -11.82 -3.07
C GLU A 57 4.87 -13.05 -3.37
N GLU A 58 6.02 -12.81 -4.02
CA GLU A 58 7.00 -13.84 -4.36
C GLU A 58 8.33 -13.51 -3.67
N ILE A 59 8.77 -14.38 -2.76
CA ILE A 59 10.06 -14.26 -2.09
C ILE A 59 10.93 -15.44 -2.52
N ARG A 60 12.07 -15.17 -3.13
CA ARG A 60 13.09 -16.18 -3.41
C ARG A 60 14.01 -16.30 -2.20
N ALA A 61 13.98 -17.46 -1.56
CA ALA A 61 14.89 -17.81 -0.48
C ALA A 61 16.05 -18.65 -1.00
N LYS A 62 17.27 -18.30 -0.58
CA LYS A 62 18.47 -19.08 -0.82
C LYS A 62 19.00 -19.63 0.49
N LEU A 63 19.00 -20.96 0.60
CA LEU A 63 19.36 -21.70 1.81
C LEU A 63 20.15 -22.96 1.45
N ARG A 64 21.33 -23.17 2.05
CA ARG A 64 22.16 -24.38 1.88
C ARG A 64 22.36 -24.80 0.41
N SER A 65 22.62 -23.82 -0.46
CA SER A 65 22.78 -23.98 -1.92
C SER A 65 21.52 -24.34 -2.72
N LYS A 66 20.34 -24.31 -2.09
CA LYS A 66 19.05 -24.35 -2.77
C LYS A 66 18.49 -22.93 -2.94
N GLU A 67 17.81 -22.71 -4.06
CA GLU A 67 16.93 -21.56 -4.27
C GLU A 67 15.50 -22.10 -4.31
N LEU A 68 14.62 -21.49 -3.53
CA LEU A 68 13.24 -21.92 -3.32
C LEU A 68 12.34 -20.70 -3.20
N GLU A 69 11.11 -20.84 -3.65
CA GLU A 69 10.07 -19.84 -3.45
C GLU A 69 9.45 -20.05 -2.06
N VAL A 70 9.33 -18.96 -1.30
CA VAL A 70 8.70 -18.94 0.02
C VAL A 70 7.64 -17.84 0.05
N HIS A 71 6.63 -18.02 0.90
CA HIS A 71 5.53 -17.07 1.02
C HIS A 71 5.49 -16.49 2.43
N GLU A 72 5.21 -15.19 2.51
CA GLU A 72 4.90 -14.53 3.76
C GLU A 72 3.48 -14.92 4.21
N ILE A 73 3.37 -15.30 5.49
CA ILE A 73 2.11 -15.74 6.12
C ILE A 73 1.58 -14.70 7.10
N ASP A 74 2.49 -14.08 7.86
CA ASP A 74 2.16 -13.02 8.81
C ASP A 74 3.39 -12.16 9.10
N PHE A 75 3.15 -10.88 9.40
CA PHE A 75 4.17 -9.91 9.77
C PHE A 75 3.66 -9.06 10.93
N LYS A 76 4.18 -9.30 12.13
CA LYS A 76 3.78 -8.57 13.35
C LYS A 76 4.89 -8.54 14.37
N GLU A 77 4.90 -7.49 15.20
CA GLU A 77 5.85 -7.35 16.33
C GLU A 77 7.34 -7.47 15.93
N GLY A 78 7.70 -7.05 14.70
CA GLY A 78 9.07 -7.17 14.20
C GLY A 78 9.48 -8.60 13.83
N LYS A 79 8.50 -9.48 13.63
CA LYS A 79 8.70 -10.87 13.20
C LYS A 79 7.96 -11.14 11.91
N VAL A 80 8.55 -12.01 11.09
CA VAL A 80 7.96 -12.52 9.85
C VAL A 80 7.82 -14.03 9.94
N TRP A 81 6.67 -14.54 9.50
CA TRP A 81 6.38 -15.96 9.34
C TRP A 81 6.47 -16.29 7.86
N LEU A 82 7.42 -17.16 7.51
CA LEU A 82 7.64 -17.60 6.14
C LEU A 82 7.31 -19.08 6.02
N ASP A 83 6.51 -19.46 5.03
CA ASP A 83 6.22 -20.85 4.71
C ASP A 83 7.23 -21.36 3.67
N PHE A 84 7.92 -22.44 4.04
CA PHE A 84 8.92 -23.10 3.21
C PHE A 84 8.34 -24.36 2.58
N PRO A 85 8.70 -24.68 1.33
CA PRO A 85 8.22 -25.89 0.64
C PRO A 85 8.79 -27.19 1.23
N GLU A 86 9.88 -27.12 1.99
CA GLU A 86 10.58 -28.26 2.59
C GLU A 86 10.95 -27.98 4.06
N ASP A 87 11.09 -29.05 4.85
CA ASP A 87 11.62 -28.99 6.22
C ASP A 87 13.15 -28.84 6.21
N PHE A 88 13.67 -27.84 6.90
CA PHE A 88 15.10 -27.56 7.08
C PHE A 88 15.63 -27.88 8.49
N GLY A 89 14.79 -28.48 9.33
CA GLY A 89 15.04 -28.82 10.72
C GLY A 89 14.36 -27.84 11.68
N PRO A 90 14.66 -27.95 13.00
CA PRO A 90 14.04 -27.10 14.02
C PRO A 90 14.44 -25.63 13.91
N THR A 91 15.59 -25.34 13.29
CA THR A 91 16.12 -23.98 13.13
C THR A 91 16.77 -23.79 11.76
N ILE A 92 16.72 -22.54 11.28
CA ILE A 92 17.46 -22.06 10.11
C ILE A 92 18.44 -20.99 10.60
N ASP A 93 19.73 -21.26 10.49
CA ASP A 93 20.77 -20.35 10.99
C ASP A 93 20.78 -19.03 10.20
N GLU A 94 20.70 -19.13 8.88
CA GLU A 94 20.76 -18.01 7.94
C GLU A 94 19.98 -18.36 6.65
N VAL A 95 19.19 -17.41 6.15
CA VAL A 95 18.53 -17.48 4.84
C VAL A 95 18.64 -16.14 4.13
N TYR A 96 19.03 -16.16 2.86
CA TYR A 96 19.06 -14.97 2.01
C TYR A 96 17.73 -14.87 1.28
N LEU A 97 17.08 -13.72 1.34
CA LEU A 97 15.80 -13.45 0.70
C LEU A 97 16.00 -12.41 -0.40
N GLU A 98 15.35 -12.62 -1.54
CA GLU A 98 15.23 -11.68 -2.64
C GLU A 98 13.74 -11.56 -3.02
N TRP A 99 13.22 -10.35 -3.18
CA TRP A 99 11.83 -10.13 -3.62
C TRP A 99 11.68 -8.84 -4.44
N GLU A 100 10.61 -8.81 -5.24
CA GLU A 100 10.24 -7.62 -6.01
C GLU A 100 9.35 -6.68 -5.17
N ASN A 101 9.65 -5.37 -5.18
CA ASN A 101 8.81 -4.35 -4.51
C ASN A 101 7.75 -3.75 -5.44
N ASP A 102 7.30 -4.49 -6.44
CA ASP A 102 6.41 -3.95 -7.47
C ASP A 102 4.92 -4.14 -7.14
N PHE A 103 4.59 -4.84 -6.06
CA PHE A 103 3.19 -5.13 -5.68
C PHE A 103 2.32 -3.88 -5.56
N VAL A 104 2.76 -2.89 -4.78
CA VAL A 104 2.01 -1.65 -4.59
C VAL A 104 1.82 -0.93 -5.93
N LEU A 105 2.84 -0.95 -6.77
CA LEU A 105 2.82 -0.33 -8.09
C LEU A 105 1.86 -1.06 -9.04
N LYS A 106 1.89 -2.40 -9.08
CA LYS A 106 0.93 -3.24 -9.82
C LYS A 106 -0.51 -2.96 -9.38
N LYS A 107 -0.78 -2.89 -8.07
CA LYS A 107 -2.12 -2.57 -7.55
C LYS A 107 -2.56 -1.16 -7.95
N MET A 108 -1.65 -0.19 -7.93
CA MET A 108 -1.92 1.15 -8.43
C MET A 108 -2.21 1.15 -9.94
N GLU A 109 -1.45 0.39 -10.72
CA GLU A 109 -1.65 0.22 -12.16
C GLU A 109 -3.02 -0.39 -12.48
N GLU A 110 -3.39 -1.50 -11.83
CA GLU A 110 -4.71 -2.15 -11.95
C GLU A 110 -5.85 -1.16 -11.68
N HIS A 111 -5.71 -0.34 -10.64
CA HIS A 111 -6.67 0.72 -10.32
C HIS A 111 -6.71 1.81 -11.39
N LEU A 112 -5.57 2.20 -11.96
CA LEU A 112 -5.53 3.18 -13.05
C LEU A 112 -6.19 2.65 -14.33
N TYR A 113 -5.99 1.38 -14.70
CA TYR A 113 -6.71 0.76 -15.82
C TYR A 113 -8.22 0.75 -15.57
N THR A 114 -8.64 0.39 -14.36
CA THR A 114 -10.05 0.45 -13.96
C THR A 114 -10.61 1.87 -14.08
N LEU A 115 -9.83 2.88 -13.71
CA LEU A 115 -10.21 4.28 -13.86
C LEU A 115 -10.22 4.71 -15.33
N GLU A 116 -9.30 4.24 -16.18
CA GLU A 116 -9.29 4.54 -17.61
C GLU A 116 -10.59 4.09 -18.29
N ASP A 117 -11.13 2.95 -17.89
CA ASP A 117 -12.40 2.42 -18.44
C ASP A 117 -13.63 3.15 -17.89
N LYS A 118 -13.56 3.61 -16.65
CA LYS A 118 -14.73 4.11 -15.90
C LYS A 118 -14.73 5.61 -15.63
N TYR A 119 -13.72 6.37 -16.06
CA TYR A 119 -13.53 7.77 -15.65
C TYR A 119 -14.75 8.67 -15.91
N GLU A 120 -15.53 8.38 -16.96
CA GLU A 120 -16.75 9.13 -17.28
C GLU A 120 -17.88 8.92 -16.26
N LYS A 121 -17.85 7.82 -15.52
CA LYS A 121 -18.84 7.46 -14.48
C LYS A 121 -18.39 7.84 -13.07
N VAL A 122 -17.14 8.31 -12.90
CA VAL A 122 -16.58 8.70 -11.60
C VAL A 122 -16.62 10.22 -11.45
N ASP A 123 -17.70 10.75 -10.89
CA ASP A 123 -17.89 12.21 -10.76
C ASP A 123 -16.88 12.88 -9.82
N GLN A 124 -16.39 12.15 -8.81
CA GLN A 124 -15.32 12.63 -7.93
C GLN A 124 -14.03 12.90 -8.72
N LEU A 125 -13.69 12.05 -9.70
CA LEU A 125 -12.49 12.22 -10.52
C LEU A 125 -12.60 13.45 -11.41
N LYS A 126 -13.78 13.72 -11.98
CA LYS A 126 -14.04 14.95 -12.72
C LYS A 126 -13.92 16.18 -11.83
N SER A 127 -14.43 16.09 -10.61
CA SER A 127 -14.36 17.16 -9.61
C SER A 127 -12.92 17.41 -9.14
N LEU A 128 -12.10 16.35 -9.07
CA LEU A 128 -10.68 16.43 -8.71
C LEU A 128 -9.82 17.07 -9.81
N LEU A 129 -10.01 16.65 -11.06
CA LEU A 129 -9.15 17.01 -12.20
C LEU A 129 -9.67 18.22 -13.01
N GLU A 130 -10.96 18.50 -12.95
CA GLU A 130 -11.62 19.65 -13.57
C GLU A 130 -12.55 20.37 -12.58
N PRO A 131 -12.04 20.84 -11.42
CA PRO A 131 -12.86 21.41 -10.35
C PRO A 131 -13.68 22.62 -10.81
N ALA A 132 -13.16 23.45 -11.71
CA ALA A 132 -13.86 24.62 -12.24
C ALA A 132 -15.21 24.32 -12.91
N LYS A 133 -15.43 23.07 -13.36
CA LYS A 133 -16.67 22.65 -14.02
C LYS A 133 -17.53 21.71 -13.16
N HIS A 134 -16.89 20.95 -12.28
CA HIS A 134 -17.53 19.82 -11.60
C HIS A 134 -17.56 19.95 -10.07
N PHE A 135 -16.92 20.96 -9.50
CA PHE A 135 -17.08 21.31 -8.10
C PHE A 135 -18.55 21.62 -7.80
N LYS A 136 -19.06 21.03 -6.72
CA LYS A 136 -20.42 21.24 -6.23
C LYS A 136 -20.37 21.42 -4.71
N GLU A 137 -20.92 22.54 -4.27
CA GLU A 137 -21.26 22.77 -2.88
C GLU A 137 -22.72 22.35 -2.66
N ASN A 138 -22.94 21.38 -1.78
CA ASN A 138 -24.25 20.99 -1.32
C ASN A 138 -24.82 22.09 -0.43
N SER A 139 -25.84 22.79 -0.93
CA SER A 139 -26.54 23.86 -0.22
C SER A 139 -27.60 23.34 0.77
N SER A 140 -27.78 22.02 0.86
CA SER A 140 -28.71 21.41 1.83
C SER A 140 -28.26 21.74 3.24
N GLY A 141 -29.17 22.26 4.07
CA GLY A 141 -28.95 22.80 5.42
C GLY A 141 -28.51 21.76 6.46
N TYR A 142 -27.41 21.07 6.20
CA TYR A 142 -26.74 20.19 7.14
C TYR A 142 -26.21 21.03 8.30
N LEU A 143 -26.78 20.80 9.48
CA LEU A 143 -26.24 21.28 10.75
C LEU A 143 -25.06 20.39 11.11
N VAL A 144 -23.84 20.92 10.94
CA VAL A 144 -22.63 20.26 11.42
C VAL A 144 -22.61 20.33 12.94
N LYS A 145 -22.61 19.17 13.59
CA LYS A 145 -22.41 19.06 15.04
C LYS A 145 -20.95 18.75 15.31
N VAL A 146 -20.28 19.64 16.01
CA VAL A 146 -18.91 19.45 16.52
C VAL A 146 -18.96 19.22 18.03
N ASP A 147 -17.96 18.54 18.58
CA ASP A 147 -17.86 18.11 19.98
C ASP A 147 -17.41 19.22 20.95
N GLU A 148 -17.62 20.50 20.61
CA GLU A 148 -17.15 21.72 21.35
C GLU A 148 -15.63 21.81 21.62
N LEU A 149 -14.87 20.75 21.34
CA LEU A 149 -13.42 20.67 21.53
C LEU A 149 -12.63 21.13 20.28
N ARG A 150 -13.32 21.44 19.18
CA ARG A 150 -12.70 21.86 17.91
C ARG A 150 -12.44 23.35 17.89
N ASN A 151 -11.26 23.73 17.40
CA ASN A 151 -10.98 25.13 17.08
C ASN A 151 -11.70 25.56 15.79
N ASP A 152 -11.71 26.86 15.54
CA ASP A 152 -12.42 27.45 14.38
C ASP A 152 -11.98 26.86 13.04
N SER A 153 -10.68 26.62 12.85
CA SER A 153 -10.15 26.05 11.61
C SER A 153 -10.56 24.59 11.40
N GLN A 154 -10.62 23.80 12.48
CA GLN A 154 -11.11 22.42 12.44
C GLN A 154 -12.62 22.37 12.16
N THR A 155 -13.39 23.23 12.82
CA THR A 155 -14.84 23.36 12.58
C THR A 155 -15.13 23.75 11.14
N GLU A 156 -14.41 24.74 10.60
CA GLU A 156 -14.53 25.16 9.19
C GLU A 156 -14.17 24.01 8.22
N ALA A 157 -13.11 23.25 8.50
CA ALA A 157 -12.73 22.11 7.68
C ALA A 157 -13.81 21.00 7.69
N ILE A 158 -14.40 20.71 8.85
CA ILE A 158 -15.50 19.74 8.98
C ILE A 158 -16.73 20.25 8.22
N GLU A 159 -17.09 21.52 8.36
CA GLU A 159 -18.21 22.12 7.62
C GLU A 159 -18.01 21.99 6.10
N LYS A 160 -16.83 22.35 5.62
CA LYS A 160 -16.49 22.22 4.21
C LYS A 160 -16.49 20.77 3.75
N ALA A 161 -16.13 19.80 4.60
CA ALA A 161 -16.11 18.39 4.24
C ALA A 161 -17.53 17.83 4.04
N VAL A 162 -18.50 18.34 4.79
CA VAL A 162 -19.92 17.98 4.63
C VAL A 162 -20.54 18.66 3.41
N LYS A 163 -20.16 19.92 3.14
CA LYS A 163 -20.74 20.73 2.07
C LYS A 163 -20.15 20.40 0.69
N ASN A 164 -18.86 20.11 0.58
CA ASN A 164 -18.19 20.03 -0.71
C ASN A 164 -18.03 18.59 -1.20
N ASN A 165 -18.22 18.37 -2.51
CA ASN A 165 -17.98 17.06 -3.12
C ASN A 165 -16.49 16.68 -3.22
N VAL A 166 -15.58 17.66 -3.13
CA VAL A 166 -14.14 17.49 -3.01
C VAL A 166 -13.60 18.59 -2.09
N LEU A 167 -12.78 18.21 -1.12
CA LEU A 167 -12.10 19.14 -0.20
C LEU A 167 -10.66 18.70 0.00
N TYR A 168 -9.74 19.67 0.01
CA TYR A 168 -8.37 19.47 0.43
C TYR A 168 -8.19 20.05 1.83
N VAL A 169 -7.92 19.18 2.80
CA VAL A 169 -7.62 19.59 4.18
C VAL A 169 -6.12 19.50 4.39
N TRP A 170 -5.49 20.64 4.67
CA TRP A 170 -4.08 20.70 5.04
C TRP A 170 -3.95 21.05 6.52
N GLY A 171 -3.08 20.34 7.22
CA GLY A 171 -2.80 20.57 8.63
C GLY A 171 -1.33 20.27 8.92
N PRO A 172 -0.56 21.22 9.49
CA PRO A 172 0.79 20.98 9.98
C PRO A 172 0.90 19.83 11.01
N PRO A 173 2.12 19.43 11.40
CA PRO A 173 2.33 18.54 12.53
C PRO A 173 1.65 19.08 13.80
N GLY A 174 0.99 18.22 14.57
CA GLY A 174 0.34 18.59 15.84
C GLY A 174 -1.02 19.28 15.74
N THR A 175 -1.60 19.46 14.55
CA THR A 175 -2.89 20.18 14.39
C THR A 175 -4.15 19.30 14.53
N GLY A 176 -4.00 18.03 14.93
CA GLY A 176 -5.14 17.12 15.12
C GLY A 176 -5.94 16.89 13.83
N LYS A 177 -5.27 16.50 12.73
CA LYS A 177 -5.92 16.13 11.46
C LYS A 177 -6.73 14.82 11.58
N THR A 178 -6.26 13.91 12.42
CA THR A 178 -6.91 12.65 12.78
C THR A 178 -7.97 12.93 13.84
#